data_AF-A0A0G4PB05-F1
#
_entry.id   AF-A0A0G4PB05-F1
#
_cell.length_a   1.000
_cell.length_b   1.000
_cell.length_c   1.000
_cell.angle_alpha   90.00
_cell.angle_beta   90.00
_cell.angle_gamma   90.00
#
_symmetry.space_group_name_H-M   'P 1'
#
loop_
_entity.id
_entity.type
_entity.pdbx_description
1 polymer ?
#
loop_
_entity_poly.entity_id
_entity_poly.type
_entity_poly.pdbx_seq_one_letter_code
_entity_poly.pdbx_strand_id
1 'polypeptide(L)'
;MAGLKWSDEEECLIIWFASARIPHGIISLLLKEKGFDRTMTSVRNKISAIRNQNSLGEASHELIELEVDRWIGHLSPRINIDQLLTPTLQDQQILDQVR
;
A
#
# COMPACT_ATOMS: atom_id res chain seq x y z
N MET A 1 -11.28 -14.33 14.55
CA MET A 1 -9.85 -14.47 14.19
C MET A 1 -9.26 -13.08 14.16
N ALA A 2 -8.47 -12.72 15.18
CA ALA A 2 -7.81 -11.43 15.22
C ALA A 2 -6.69 -11.46 14.17
N GLY A 3 -6.93 -10.83 13.01
CA GLY A 3 -5.87 -10.64 12.02
C GLY A 3 -4.76 -9.81 12.64
N LEU A 4 -3.49 -10.16 12.33
CA LEU A 4 -2.31 -9.40 12.72
C LEU A 4 -2.57 -7.90 12.49
N LYS A 5 -2.33 -7.10 13.53
CA LYS A 5 -2.47 -5.64 13.46
C LYS A 5 -1.63 -5.12 12.29
N TRP A 6 -2.18 -4.23 11.48
CA TRP A 6 -1.44 -3.57 10.41
C TRP A 6 -0.57 -2.48 11.02
N SER A 7 0.69 -2.39 10.58
CA SER A 7 1.57 -1.28 10.94
C SER A 7 1.32 -0.08 10.02
N ASP A 8 1.65 1.12 10.49
CA ASP A 8 1.57 2.36 9.69
C ASP A 8 2.42 2.24 8.41
N GLU A 9 3.52 1.48 8.44
CA GLU A 9 4.38 1.19 7.28
C GLU A 9 3.67 0.32 6.23
N GLU A 10 3.02 -0.76 6.66
CA GLU A 10 2.24 -1.63 5.76
C GLU A 10 1.10 -0.84 5.11
N GLU A 11 0.40 -0.03 5.90
CA GLU A 11 -0.69 0.81 5.43
C GLU A 11 -0.23 1.86 4.41
N CYS A 12 0.93 2.48 4.66
CA CYS A 12 1.54 3.43 3.73
C CYS A 12 1.90 2.75 2.39
N LEU A 13 2.59 1.61 2.44
CA LEU A 13 3.01 0.87 1.25
C LEU A 13 1.84 0.46 0.36
N ILE A 14 0.78 -0.15 0.93
CA ILE A 14 -0.34 -0.63 0.12
C ILE A 14 -1.10 0.52 -0.55
N ILE A 15 -1.22 1.66 0.12
CA ILE A 15 -1.93 2.82 -0.42
C ILE A 15 -1.10 3.48 -1.52
N TRP A 16 0.22 3.61 -1.31
CA TRP A 16 1.13 4.14 -2.32
C TRP A 16 1.20 3.26 -3.58
N PHE A 17 1.34 1.94 -3.43
CA PHE A 17 1.31 1.05 -4.59
C PHE A 17 -0.05 1.03 -5.28
N ALA A 18 -1.15 1.11 -4.52
CA ALA A 18 -2.49 1.16 -5.09
C ALA A 18 -2.76 2.47 -5.84
N SER A 19 -2.24 3.61 -5.38
CA SER A 19 -2.35 4.89 -6.11
C SER A 19 -1.57 4.85 -7.42
N ALA A 20 -0.44 4.12 -7.46
CA ALA A 20 0.30 3.80 -8.67
C ALA A 20 -0.39 2.73 -9.57
N ARG A 21 -1.64 2.36 -9.27
CA ARG A 21 -2.47 1.39 -10.01
C ARG A 21 -1.87 -0.02 -10.09
N ILE A 22 -1.04 -0.40 -9.11
CA ILE A 22 -0.48 -1.75 -9.05
C ILE A 22 -1.59 -2.73 -8.60
N PRO A 23 -1.77 -3.89 -9.25
CA PRO A 23 -2.79 -4.85 -8.87
C PRO A 23 -2.60 -5.39 -7.45
N HIS A 24 -3.69 -5.59 -6.70
CA HIS A 24 -3.63 -6.04 -5.30
C HIS A 24 -2.85 -7.36 -5.09
N GLY A 25 -2.87 -8.27 -6.06
CA GLY A 25 -2.09 -9.52 -6.01
C GLY A 25 -0.58 -9.25 -6.04
N ILE A 26 -0.16 -8.26 -6.83
CA ILE A 26 1.24 -7.83 -6.89
C ILE A 26 1.63 -7.08 -5.63
N ILE A 27 0.74 -6.24 -5.10
CA ILE A 27 0.95 -5.58 -3.80
C ILE A 27 1.19 -6.61 -2.70
N SER A 28 0.44 -7.72 -2.66
CA SER A 28 0.72 -8.78 -1.67
C SER A 28 2.08 -9.44 -1.84
N LEU A 29 2.58 -9.58 -3.07
CA LEU A 29 3.92 -10.12 -3.32
C LEU A 29 5.01 -9.13 -2.88
N LEU A 30 4.85 -7.84 -3.20
CA LEU A 30 5.78 -6.78 -2.79
C LEU A 30 5.84 -6.65 -1.26
N LEU A 31 4.71 -6.76 -0.57
CA LEU A 31 4.66 -6.80 0.89
C LEU A 31 5.44 -8.00 1.44
N LYS A 32 5.28 -9.17 0.84
CA LYS A 32 5.94 -10.39 1.28
C LYS A 32 7.46 -10.28 1.19
N GLU A 33 8.00 -9.69 0.12
CA GLU A 33 9.44 -9.42 -0.01
C GLU A 33 9.94 -8.45 1.08
N LYS A 34 9.10 -7.50 1.50
CA LYS A 34 9.40 -6.58 2.62
C LYS A 34 9.16 -7.20 4.00
N GLY A 35 8.90 -8.50 4.08
CA GLY A 35 8.70 -9.25 5.33
C GLY A 35 7.27 -9.22 5.87
N PHE A 36 6.32 -8.65 5.12
CA PHE A 36 4.91 -8.54 5.50
C PHE A 36 4.06 -9.59 4.77
N ASP A 37 3.61 -10.63 5.48
CA ASP A 37 2.78 -11.67 4.88
C ASP A 37 1.28 -11.29 4.92
N ARG A 38 0.79 -10.71 3.82
CA ARG A 38 -0.61 -10.31 3.65
C ARG A 38 -1.18 -10.93 2.39
N THR A 39 -2.36 -11.52 2.49
CA THR A 39 -3.08 -12.03 1.31
C THR A 39 -3.66 -10.90 0.48
N MET A 40 -3.83 -11.13 -0.83
CA MET A 40 -4.52 -10.20 -1.74
C MET A 40 -5.86 -9.70 -1.18
N THR A 41 -6.68 -10.60 -0.62
CA THR A 41 -7.97 -10.24 -0.02
C THR A 41 -7.80 -9.32 1.19
N SER A 42 -6.79 -9.56 2.02
CA SER A 42 -6.48 -8.71 3.17
C SER A 42 -6.06 -7.31 2.72
N VAL A 43 -5.16 -7.22 1.73
CA VAL A 43 -4.72 -5.97 1.10
C VAL A 43 -5.91 -5.18 0.56
N ARG A 44 -6.76 -5.81 -0.27
CA ARG A 44 -7.96 -5.17 -0.85
C ARG A 44 -8.89 -4.61 0.21
N ASN A 45 -9.17 -5.40 1.25
CA ASN A 45 -10.05 -4.98 2.35
C ASN A 45 -9.44 -3.81 3.13
N LYS A 46 -8.13 -3.84 3.35
CA LYS A 46 -7.43 -2.79 4.09
C LYS A 46 -7.38 -1.48 3.31
N ILE A 47 -7.07 -1.51 2.01
CA ILE A 47 -7.12 -0.34 1.13
C ILE A 47 -8.51 0.29 1.15
N SER A 48 -9.56 -0.53 1.01
CA SER A 48 -10.94 -0.03 1.08
C SER A 48 -11.27 0.62 2.42
N ALA A 49 -10.79 0.04 3.52
CA ALA A 49 -11.01 0.60 4.86
C ALA A 49 -10.30 1.95 5.04
N ILE A 50 -9.02 2.05 4.67
CA ILE A 50 -8.24 3.29 4.79
C ILE A 50 -8.83 4.38 3.90
N ARG A 51 -9.20 4.07 2.64
CA ARG A 51 -9.83 5.02 1.74
C ARG A 51 -11.11 5.59 2.36
N ASN A 52 -12.00 4.72 2.84
CA ASN A 52 -13.27 5.16 3.40
C ASN A 52 -13.09 5.98 4.69
N GLN A 53 -12.08 5.67 5.50
CA GLN A 53 -11.79 6.38 6.76
C GLN A 53 -11.15 7.75 6.53
N ASN A 54 -10.34 7.91 5.48
CA ASN A 54 -9.57 9.12 5.22
C ASN A 54 -10.01 9.87 3.96
N SER A 55 -11.13 9.46 3.35
CA SER A 55 -11.69 10.05 2.13
C SER A 55 -10.70 10.19 0.98
N LEU A 56 -9.87 9.16 0.76
CA LEU A 56 -8.80 9.18 -0.27
C LEU A 56 -9.30 9.04 -1.72
N GLY A 57 -10.61 9.02 -1.94
CA GLY A 57 -11.22 8.88 -3.27
C GLY A 57 -12.72 8.64 -3.19
N GLU A 58 -13.44 9.01 -4.26
CA GLU A 58 -14.91 8.92 -4.31
C GLU A 58 -15.39 7.51 -4.67
N ALA A 59 -14.66 6.79 -5.53
CA ALA A 59 -15.07 5.49 -6.03
C ALA A 59 -14.28 4.32 -5.42
N SER A 60 -14.87 3.12 -5.52
CA SER A 60 -14.32 1.88 -4.93
C SER A 60 -12.95 1.46 -5.50
N HIS A 61 -12.57 1.98 -6.66
CA HIS A 61 -11.37 1.67 -7.42
C HIS A 61 -10.44 2.88 -7.58
N GLU A 62 -10.83 4.05 -7.09
CA GLU A 62 -10.09 5.29 -7.28
C GLU A 62 -9.45 5.72 -5.96
N LEU A 63 -8.14 5.93 -6.04
CA LEU A 63 -7.39 6.70 -5.07
C LEU A 63 -6.96 7.99 -5.77
N ILE A 64 -7.26 9.12 -5.16
CA ILE A 64 -6.86 10.43 -5.65
C ILE A 64 -5.44 10.67 -5.17
N GLU A 65 -4.50 10.75 -6.11
CA GLU A 65 -3.06 10.91 -5.85
C GLU A 65 -2.77 12.05 -4.86
N LEU A 66 -3.40 13.21 -5.06
CA LEU A 66 -3.25 14.37 -4.16
C LEU A 66 -3.69 14.08 -2.71
N GLU A 67 -4.78 13.34 -2.52
CA GLU A 67 -5.28 13.01 -1.17
C GLU A 67 -4.42 11.92 -0.53
N VAL A 68 -3.90 10.99 -1.33
CA VAL A 68 -2.90 10.00 -0.89
C VAL A 68 -1.62 10.69 -0.42
N ASP A 69 -1.08 11.63 -1.19
CA ASP A 69 0.14 12.36 -0.83
C ASP A 69 -0.03 13.15 0.47
N ARG A 70 -1.18 13.81 0.65
CA ARG A 70 -1.50 14.48 1.92
C ARG A 70 -1.56 13.52 3.09
N TRP A 71 -2.23 12.38 2.91
CA TRP A 71 -2.37 11.36 3.94
C TRP A 71 -1.01 10.75 4.32
N ILE A 72 -0.17 10.42 3.32
CA ILE A 72 1.21 9.97 3.52
C ILE A 72 2.02 11.04 4.24
N GLY A 73 1.86 12.32 3.87
CA GLY A 73 2.50 13.46 4.54
C GLY A 73 2.18 13.53 6.03
N HIS A 74 0.96 13.17 6.45
CA HIS A 74 0.58 13.08 7.87
C HIS A 74 1.20 11.89 8.60
N LEU A 75 1.52 10.80 7.89
CA LEU A 75 2.23 9.65 8.44
C LEU A 75 3.74 9.87 8.52
N SER A 76 4.30 10.77 7.70
CA SER A 76 5.75 11.06 7.64
C SER A 76 6.47 11.25 8.99
N PRO A 77 5.86 11.84 10.05
CA PRO A 77 6.55 11.98 11.33
C PRO A 77 6.69 10.65 12.10
N ARG A 78 5.96 9.60 11.70
CA ARG A 78 5.87 8.31 12.40
C ARG A 78 6.62 7.19 11.69
N ILE A 79 6.90 7.34 10.41
CA ILE A 79 7.51 6.31 9.55
C ILE A 79 8.60 6.93 8.67
N ASN A 80 9.66 6.16 8.39
CA ASN A 80 10.71 6.59 7.47
C ASN A 80 10.30 6.32 6.02
N ILE A 81 9.50 7.23 5.44
CA ILE A 81 8.91 7.09 4.10
C ILE A 81 9.99 6.89 3.02
N ASP A 82 11.08 7.65 3.08
CA ASP A 82 12.14 7.61 2.07
C ASP A 82 12.75 6.21 1.98
N GLN A 83 13.01 5.58 3.12
CA GLN A 83 13.53 4.22 3.18
C GLN A 83 12.47 3.19 2.73
N LEU A 84 11.21 3.43 3.07
CA LEU A 84 10.10 2.51 2.80
C LEU A 84 9.75 2.43 1.30
N LEU A 85 9.72 3.59 0.63
CA LEU A 85 9.34 3.71 -0.78
C LEU A 85 10.51 3.57 -1.75
N THR A 86 11.75 3.40 -1.25
CA THR A 86 12.89 3.10 -2.11
C THR A 86 12.69 1.74 -2.78
N PRO A 87 12.54 1.67 -4.13
CA PRO A 87 12.35 0.41 -4.83
C PRO A 87 13.61 -0.44 -4.72
N THR A 88 13.45 -1.72 -4.40
CA THR A 88 14.54 -2.70 -4.45
C THR A 88 14.62 -3.35 -5.83
N LEU A 89 15.75 -3.99 -6.14
CA LEU A 89 15.89 -4.79 -7.37
C LEU A 89 14.86 -5.94 -7.42
N GLN A 90 14.47 -6.50 -6.28
CA GLN A 90 13.44 -7.53 -6.18
C GLN A 90 12.05 -6.97 -6.45
N ASP A 91 11.74 -5.77 -5.95
CA ASP A 91 10.48 -5.08 -6.26
C ASP A 91 10.36 -4.85 -7.78
N GLN A 92 11.44 -4.42 -8.43
CA GLN A 92 11.49 -4.23 -9.88
C GLN A 92 11.27 -5.53 -10.64
N GLN A 93 11.90 -6.64 -10.22
CA GLN A 93 11.69 -7.95 -10.84
C GLN A 93 10.24 -8.43 -10.75
N ILE A 94 9.56 -8.19 -9.63
CA ILE A 94 8.16 -8.54 -9.44
C ILE A 94 7.28 -7.72 -10.38
N LEU A 95 7.55 -6.42 -10.51
CA LEU A 95 6.80 -5.53 -11.40
C LEU A 95 7.02 -5.88 -12.88
N ASP A 96 8.24 -6.26 -13.26
CA ASP A 96 8.59 -6.60 -14.64
C ASP A 96 7.98 -7.93 -15.10
N GLN A 97 7.71 -8.87 -14.19
CA GLN A 97 7.05 -10.15 -14.51
C GLN A 97 5.56 -10.01 -14.90
N VAL A 98 4.98 -8.83 -14.70
CA VAL A 98 3.54 -8.58 -14.86
C VAL A 98 3.26 -7.69 -16.07
N ARG A 99 4.30 -7.21 -16.75
CA ARG A 99 4.22 -6.50 -18.04
C ARG A 99 4.18 -7.47 -19.22
#